data_AF-A0A7X7D709-F1
#
_entry.id   AF-A0A7X7D709-F1
#
_cell.length_a   1.000
_cell.length_b   1.000
_cell.length_c   1.000
_cell.angle_alpha   90.00
_cell.angle_beta   90.00
_cell.angle_gamma   90.00
#
_symmetry.space_group_name_H-M   'P 1'
#
loop_
_entity.id
_entity.type
_entity.pdbx_description
1 polymer ?
#
loop_
_entity_poly.entity_id
_entity_poly.type
_entity_poly.pdbx_seq_one_letter_code
_entity_poly.pdbx_strand_id
1 'polypeptide(L)'
;MSGTHGTDRSESHTRRRHPASRVAVAVVASAALLLSACGSDDGEEPAASTTTEATTTTGDTTTSSSDPTPTSDPSSQQDVRLYFTRDEVVGVAGRTLSASGIARATLESLLAGPNEVEADLELDTEIPDGTEVLSLDIADGIATVDLNGAFQSGGGSLSMSLRVAQVVFTLTQFDTVETVNIRIDGDDVDGIGGEGVPSTELDRSDFEDQSPAILVESPTPGADVSADLEVSGTSNTFEATYQWAILDGDDEILEQDFGTASSGTGTRGTWSFEVDLGDYTGPATVKVYESSAKDGSEINVVIVPVTVG
;
A
#
# COMPACT_ATOMS: atom_id res chain seq x y z
N MET A 1 19.38 -82.00 -18.17
CA MET A 1 19.10 -82.20 -16.74
C MET A 1 18.68 -80.84 -16.21
N SER A 2 17.39 -80.54 -16.29
CA SER A 2 16.43 -80.61 -15.17
C SER A 2 16.70 -79.47 -14.17
N GLY A 3 15.79 -78.54 -13.88
CA GLY A 3 14.37 -78.49 -14.19
C GLY A 3 13.74 -77.13 -13.90
N THR A 4 12.46 -77.09 -14.21
CA THR A 4 11.46 -76.05 -14.10
C THR A 4 10.99 -75.81 -12.66
N HIS A 5 10.54 -74.59 -12.35
CA HIS A 5 9.23 -74.36 -11.69
C HIS A 5 8.84 -72.88 -11.71
N GLY A 6 7.66 -72.60 -12.27
CA GLY A 6 6.88 -71.41 -11.99
C GLY A 6 5.72 -71.74 -11.04
N THR A 7 5.14 -70.70 -10.43
CA THR A 7 3.79 -70.55 -9.87
C THR A 7 3.78 -69.14 -9.24
N ASP A 8 3.06 -68.17 -9.78
CA ASP A 8 1.62 -67.89 -9.73
C ASP A 8 1.02 -67.70 -8.32
N ARG A 9 0.36 -66.53 -8.20
CA ARG A 9 -0.83 -66.18 -7.40
C ARG A 9 -0.76 -65.63 -5.96
N SER A 10 -1.40 -64.46 -5.89
CA SER A 10 -2.39 -63.95 -4.93
C SER A 10 -1.98 -63.33 -3.59
N GLU A 11 -2.22 -62.01 -3.55
CA GLU A 11 -3.10 -61.30 -2.61
C GLU A 11 -2.73 -61.27 -1.11
N SER A 12 -2.46 -60.06 -0.62
CA SER A 12 -3.27 -59.50 0.47
C SER A 12 -3.16 -57.98 0.52
N HIS A 13 -4.23 -57.32 0.08
CA HIS A 13 -4.54 -55.94 0.44
C HIS A 13 -4.81 -55.87 1.94
N THR A 14 -4.01 -55.10 2.69
CA THR A 14 -4.40 -54.64 4.03
C THR A 14 -4.41 -53.11 4.04
N ARG A 15 -5.56 -52.55 3.64
CA ARG A 15 -5.94 -51.17 3.94
C ARG A 15 -6.09 -51.04 5.46
N ARG A 16 -5.15 -50.37 6.12
CA ARG A 16 -5.38 -49.83 7.47
C ARG A 16 -6.07 -48.48 7.33
N ARG A 17 -7.38 -48.48 7.54
CA ARG A 17 -8.18 -47.28 7.79
C ARG A 17 -7.92 -46.86 9.24
N HIS A 18 -7.43 -45.65 9.46
CA HIS A 18 -7.49 -44.97 10.75
C HIS A 18 -8.42 -43.75 10.65
N PRO A 19 -9.11 -43.42 11.75
CA PRO A 19 -10.47 -42.87 11.73
C PRO A 19 -10.51 -41.36 11.50
N ALA A 20 -11.56 -40.93 10.80
CA ALA A 20 -11.96 -39.55 10.64
C ALA A 20 -12.30 -38.93 12.01
N SER A 21 -11.55 -37.90 12.40
CA SER A 21 -11.91 -37.03 13.51
C SER A 21 -13.02 -36.09 13.05
N ARG A 22 -14.22 -36.31 13.56
CA ARG A 22 -15.39 -35.45 13.38
C ARG A 22 -15.29 -34.32 14.41
N VAL A 23 -14.99 -33.11 13.96
CA VAL A 23 -15.19 -31.89 14.78
C VAL A 23 -16.67 -31.51 14.66
N ALA A 24 -17.34 -31.52 15.81
CA ALA A 24 -18.77 -31.23 15.94
C ALA A 24 -19.02 -29.72 15.85
N VAL A 25 -19.94 -29.34 14.97
CA VAL A 25 -20.54 -28.00 14.89
C VAL A 25 -21.49 -27.84 16.09
N ALA A 26 -21.22 -26.88 16.95
CA ALA A 26 -22.11 -26.49 18.04
C ALA A 26 -23.11 -25.45 17.53
N VAL A 27 -24.36 -25.87 17.35
CA VAL A 27 -25.53 -25.01 17.12
C VAL A 27 -25.97 -24.46 18.47
N VAL A 28 -25.91 -23.14 18.66
CA VAL A 28 -26.54 -22.45 19.80
C VAL A 28 -27.82 -21.80 19.29
N ALA A 29 -28.96 -22.36 19.70
CA ALA A 29 -30.29 -21.78 19.53
C ALA A 29 -30.88 -21.57 20.93
N SER A 30 -31.28 -20.34 21.25
CA SER A 30 -32.20 -19.93 22.34
C SER A 30 -32.23 -18.40 22.37
N ALA A 31 -33.32 -17.66 22.59
CA ALA A 31 -34.76 -17.89 22.57
C ALA A 31 -35.36 -16.47 22.65
N ALA A 32 -36.42 -16.20 21.90
CA ALA A 32 -37.14 -14.94 21.93
C ALA A 32 -37.99 -14.80 23.22
N LEU A 33 -38.03 -13.59 23.78
CA LEU A 33 -39.06 -13.17 24.72
C LEU A 33 -39.53 -11.75 24.35
N LEU A 34 -40.76 -11.70 23.87
CA LEU A 34 -41.54 -10.49 23.58
C LEU A 34 -42.16 -9.97 24.88
N LEU A 35 -42.07 -8.65 25.11
CA LEU A 35 -43.06 -7.91 25.88
C LEU A 35 -43.30 -6.55 25.22
N SER A 36 -44.52 -6.39 24.71
CA SER A 36 -45.12 -5.13 24.26
C SER A 36 -45.23 -4.13 25.40
N ALA A 37 -45.00 -2.84 25.10
CA ALA A 37 -45.70 -1.75 25.78
C ALA A 37 -45.92 -0.60 24.78
N CYS A 38 -47.18 -0.44 24.35
CA CYS A 38 -47.67 0.76 23.68
C CYS A 38 -47.82 1.88 24.71
N GLY A 39 -47.59 3.13 24.28
CA GLY A 39 -47.93 4.32 25.05
C GLY A 39 -47.77 5.57 24.19
N SER A 40 -48.78 5.86 23.38
CA SER A 40 -48.99 7.14 22.70
C SER A 40 -49.69 8.10 23.67
N ASP A 41 -49.31 9.38 23.71
CA ASP A 41 -50.26 10.48 23.92
C ASP A 41 -49.68 11.80 23.38
N ASP A 42 -50.52 12.49 22.60
CA ASP A 42 -50.30 13.73 21.87
C ASP A 42 -50.55 14.98 22.74
N GLY A 43 -49.94 16.11 22.36
CA GLY A 43 -50.54 17.44 22.48
C GLY A 43 -50.14 18.29 23.70
N GLU A 44 -49.44 19.42 23.48
CA GLU A 44 -50.04 20.77 23.43
C GLU A 44 -48.95 21.87 23.29
N GLU A 45 -49.07 22.74 22.28
CA GLU A 45 -48.45 24.07 22.15
C GLU A 45 -49.37 25.12 22.85
N PRO A 46 -49.11 26.46 22.93
CA PRO A 46 -47.88 27.27 22.91
C PRO A 46 -47.77 28.20 24.15
N ALA A 47 -46.66 28.93 24.31
CA ALA A 47 -46.70 30.25 24.97
C ALA A 47 -45.56 31.17 24.49
N ALA A 48 -45.95 32.23 23.79
CA ALA A 48 -45.13 33.40 23.52
C ALA A 48 -45.04 34.28 24.77
N SER A 49 -43.91 34.98 24.94
CA SER A 49 -43.88 36.26 25.68
C SER A 49 -42.75 37.16 25.17
N THR A 50 -43.19 38.30 24.67
CA THR A 50 -42.46 39.49 24.24
C THR A 50 -41.94 40.27 25.45
N THR A 51 -40.77 40.92 25.34
CA THR A 51 -40.44 42.18 26.04
C THR A 51 -39.33 42.93 25.28
N THR A 52 -39.72 44.06 24.68
CA THR A 52 -38.94 45.25 24.29
C THR A 52 -38.49 45.98 25.57
N GLU A 53 -37.43 46.77 25.74
CA GLU A 53 -36.74 47.78 24.94
C GLU A 53 -35.59 48.36 25.81
N ALA A 54 -34.49 48.87 25.25
CA ALA A 54 -33.92 50.19 25.59
C ALA A 54 -32.54 50.45 24.94
N THR A 55 -32.49 51.58 24.26
CA THR A 55 -31.42 52.20 23.47
C THR A 55 -30.33 52.83 24.35
N THR A 56 -29.05 52.81 23.91
CA THR A 56 -28.12 53.93 24.14
C THR A 56 -27.06 54.01 23.04
N THR A 57 -26.92 55.20 22.47
CA THR A 57 -25.96 55.66 21.46
C THR A 57 -24.61 56.03 22.08
N THR A 58 -23.50 55.76 21.38
CA THR A 58 -22.36 56.68 21.07
C THR A 58 -21.06 55.89 20.86
N GLY A 59 -20.31 56.20 19.79
CA GLY A 59 -18.85 56.04 19.80
C GLY A 59 -18.23 55.45 18.55
N ASP A 60 -18.01 56.31 17.56
CA ASP A 60 -17.11 56.09 16.43
C ASP A 60 -15.67 55.85 16.92
N THR A 61 -15.03 54.76 16.50
CA THR A 61 -13.56 54.61 16.46
C THR A 61 -13.20 53.58 15.40
N THR A 62 -12.60 54.10 14.34
CA THR A 62 -11.93 53.34 13.29
C THR A 62 -10.71 52.63 13.88
N THR A 63 -10.79 51.32 14.08
CA THR A 63 -9.62 50.47 14.34
C THR A 63 -9.36 49.62 13.10
N SER A 64 -8.25 49.92 12.42
CA SER A 64 -7.61 49.03 11.46
C SER A 64 -7.42 47.65 12.10
N SER A 65 -8.19 46.67 11.64
CA SER A 65 -7.91 45.27 11.89
C SER A 65 -6.91 44.84 10.84
N SER A 66 -5.64 44.74 11.24
CA SER A 66 -4.60 44.09 10.46
C SER A 66 -5.01 42.63 10.27
N ASP A 67 -5.34 42.28 9.03
CA ASP A 67 -5.47 40.91 8.57
C ASP A 67 -4.15 40.18 8.86
N PRO A 68 -4.12 39.12 9.68
CA PRO A 68 -2.93 38.30 9.76
C PRO A 68 -2.86 37.53 8.45
N THR A 69 -2.02 38.00 7.53
CA THR A 69 -1.55 37.18 6.41
C THR A 69 -1.12 35.83 6.98
N PRO A 70 -1.63 34.68 6.51
CA PRO A 70 -1.10 33.40 6.95
C PRO A 70 0.38 33.40 6.58
N THR A 71 1.24 33.46 7.60
CA THR A 71 2.63 33.11 7.45
C THR A 71 2.65 31.64 7.06
N SER A 72 2.92 31.38 5.78
CA SER A 72 3.19 30.04 5.30
C SER A 72 4.33 29.47 6.13
N ASP A 73 4.05 28.39 6.86
CA ASP A 73 5.05 27.62 7.60
C ASP A 73 6.20 27.22 6.65
N PRO A 74 7.46 27.23 7.11
CA PRO A 74 8.55 26.68 6.32
C PRO A 74 8.27 25.20 6.07
N SER A 75 8.11 24.83 4.80
CA SER A 75 7.91 23.44 4.37
C SER A 75 9.03 22.57 4.93
N SER A 76 8.73 21.75 5.93
CA SER A 76 9.65 20.71 6.39
C SER A 76 9.85 19.69 5.28
N GLN A 77 11.11 19.31 5.04
CA GLN A 77 11.44 18.18 4.18
C GLN A 77 10.77 16.92 4.73
N GLN A 78 10.19 16.12 3.84
CA GLN A 78 9.58 14.85 4.15
C GLN A 78 10.04 13.81 3.13
N ASP A 79 10.46 12.65 3.61
CA ASP A 79 10.75 11.51 2.77
C ASP A 79 9.46 10.82 2.39
N VAL A 80 9.29 10.59 1.10
CA VAL A 80 8.09 9.98 0.50
C VAL A 80 8.51 8.86 -0.44
N ARG A 81 7.62 7.91 -0.64
CA ARG A 81 7.77 6.84 -1.63
C ARG A 81 7.09 7.24 -2.94
N LEU A 82 7.70 6.85 -4.04
CA LEU A 82 7.07 6.83 -5.34
C LEU A 82 7.03 5.40 -5.82
N TYR A 83 5.92 5.02 -6.44
CA TYR A 83 5.73 3.69 -6.95
C TYR A 83 5.75 3.77 -8.46
N PHE A 84 6.86 3.33 -9.05
CA PHE A 84 7.15 3.23 -10.46
C PHE A 84 6.92 1.80 -10.94
N THR A 85 7.39 1.45 -12.14
CA THR A 85 7.38 0.06 -12.65
C THR A 85 8.78 -0.52 -12.72
N ARG A 86 8.90 -1.83 -12.51
CA ARG A 86 10.10 -2.65 -12.74
C ARG A 86 9.65 -4.05 -13.09
N ASP A 87 10.16 -4.63 -14.17
CA ASP A 87 9.81 -6.00 -14.60
C ASP A 87 8.29 -6.28 -14.62
N GLU A 88 7.51 -5.36 -15.21
CA GLU A 88 6.05 -5.47 -15.35
C GLU A 88 5.24 -5.45 -14.03
N VAL A 89 5.88 -5.11 -12.91
CA VAL A 89 5.24 -4.93 -11.59
C VAL A 89 5.62 -3.58 -10.97
N VAL A 90 5.00 -3.22 -9.86
CA VAL A 90 5.30 -2.00 -9.11
C VAL A 90 6.69 -2.07 -8.45
N GLY A 91 7.48 -1.00 -8.58
CA GLY A 91 8.78 -0.80 -7.94
C GLY A 91 8.81 0.47 -7.08
N VAL A 92 9.62 0.49 -6.02
CA VAL A 92 9.66 1.61 -5.04
C VAL A 92 10.87 2.50 -5.29
N ALA A 93 10.65 3.81 -5.31
CA ALA A 93 11.66 4.86 -5.21
C ALA A 93 11.42 5.74 -3.98
N GLY A 94 12.46 6.41 -3.50
CA GLY A 94 12.39 7.39 -2.42
C GLY A 94 12.69 8.80 -2.90
N ARG A 95 11.96 9.80 -2.42
CA ARG A 95 12.28 11.22 -2.62
C ARG A 95 12.10 12.02 -1.35
N THR A 96 12.98 12.99 -1.14
CA THR A 96 12.79 14.02 -0.11
C THR A 96 12.15 15.25 -0.73
N LEU A 97 10.93 15.59 -0.32
CA LEU A 97 10.17 16.71 -0.85
C LEU A 97 9.92 17.78 0.21
N SER A 98 9.90 19.04 -0.20
CA SER A 98 9.54 20.19 0.63
C SER A 98 8.29 20.86 0.06
N ALA A 99 7.12 20.58 0.63
CA ALA A 99 5.86 21.20 0.21
C ALA A 99 4.85 21.27 1.35
N SER A 100 4.00 22.30 1.36
CA SER A 100 2.87 22.39 2.31
C SER A 100 1.76 21.37 2.00
N GLY A 101 1.64 20.94 0.74
CA GLY A 101 0.74 19.86 0.31
C GLY A 101 1.54 18.65 -0.14
N ILE A 102 2.03 17.86 0.82
CA ILE A 102 2.98 16.78 0.53
C ILE A 102 2.39 15.73 -0.43
N ALA A 103 1.14 15.30 -0.23
CA ALA A 103 0.50 14.30 -1.10
C ALA A 103 0.42 14.75 -2.56
N ARG A 104 0.06 16.00 -2.80
CA ARG A 104 0.03 16.57 -4.16
C ARG A 104 1.44 16.63 -4.76
N ALA A 105 2.42 17.11 -4.00
CA ALA A 105 3.80 17.21 -4.47
C ALA A 105 4.40 15.83 -4.79
N THR A 106 4.06 14.80 -4.00
CA THR A 106 4.43 13.41 -4.27
C THR A 106 3.79 12.89 -5.55
N LEU A 107 2.50 13.15 -5.76
CA LEU A 107 1.84 12.76 -7.00
C LEU A 107 2.42 13.50 -8.22
N GLU A 108 2.66 14.80 -8.13
CA GLU A 108 3.32 15.56 -9.21
C GLU A 108 4.74 15.03 -9.48
N SER A 109 5.46 14.59 -8.44
CA SER A 109 6.76 13.94 -8.57
C SER A 109 6.68 12.59 -9.27
N LEU A 110 5.61 11.81 -9.03
CA LEU A 110 5.32 10.57 -9.75
C LEU A 110 5.07 10.84 -11.24
N LEU A 111 4.22 11.82 -11.55
CA LEU A 111 3.88 12.18 -12.95
C LEU A 111 5.08 12.71 -13.74
N ALA A 112 6.08 13.29 -13.06
CA ALA A 112 7.33 13.70 -13.69
C ALA A 112 8.22 12.52 -14.13
N GLY A 113 7.89 11.29 -13.71
CA GLY A 113 8.62 10.08 -14.04
C GLY A 113 9.89 9.86 -13.20
N PRO A 114 10.60 8.74 -13.41
CA PRO A 114 11.86 8.43 -12.75
C PRO A 114 12.96 9.47 -13.04
N ASN A 115 13.79 9.76 -12.06
CA ASN A 115 15.04 10.51 -12.24
C ASN A 115 16.18 9.59 -12.73
N GLU A 116 17.36 10.15 -13.03
CA GLU A 116 18.50 9.35 -13.56
C GLU A 116 18.94 8.21 -12.63
N VAL A 117 18.93 8.43 -11.31
CA VAL A 117 19.30 7.40 -10.32
C VAL A 117 18.24 6.30 -10.27
N GLU A 118 16.97 6.67 -10.31
CA GLU A 118 15.85 5.73 -10.34
C GLU A 118 15.84 4.90 -11.64
N ALA A 119 16.18 5.52 -12.78
CA ALA A 119 16.31 4.85 -14.07
C ALA A 119 17.51 3.88 -14.12
N ASP A 120 18.64 4.22 -13.48
CA ASP A 120 19.79 3.32 -13.34
C ASP A 120 19.45 2.08 -12.48
N LEU A 121 18.40 2.16 -11.65
CA LEU A 121 17.81 1.04 -10.90
C LEU A 121 16.70 0.31 -11.68
N GLU A 122 16.60 0.56 -12.99
CA GLU A 122 15.63 -0.05 -13.91
C GLU A 122 14.18 0.28 -13.56
N LEU A 123 13.94 1.42 -12.87
CA LEU A 123 12.60 1.94 -12.67
C LEU A 123 12.13 2.72 -13.90
N ASP A 124 10.91 2.44 -14.34
CA ASP A 124 10.26 3.08 -15.48
C ASP A 124 8.85 3.58 -15.09
N THR A 125 8.09 4.16 -16.03
CA THR A 125 6.72 4.59 -15.74
C THR A 125 5.77 4.34 -16.90
N GLU A 126 4.61 3.79 -16.58
CA GLU A 126 3.49 3.64 -17.52
C GLU A 126 2.62 4.91 -17.62
N ILE A 127 2.97 5.99 -16.90
CA ILE A 127 2.25 7.26 -16.93
C ILE A 127 2.69 8.06 -18.16
N PRO A 128 1.77 8.47 -19.07
CA PRO A 128 2.13 9.20 -20.27
C PRO A 128 2.67 10.59 -19.95
N ASP A 129 3.67 11.01 -20.72
CA ASP A 129 4.18 12.38 -20.73
C ASP A 129 3.04 13.40 -20.93
N GLY A 130 3.09 14.50 -20.18
CA GLY A 130 2.07 15.55 -20.23
C GLY A 130 0.83 15.25 -19.40
N THR A 131 0.82 14.17 -18.61
CA THR A 131 -0.18 13.98 -17.55
C THR A 131 -0.02 15.07 -16.49
N GLU A 132 -1.12 15.69 -16.08
CA GLU A 132 -1.13 16.77 -15.08
C GLU A 132 -2.17 16.52 -13.99
N VAL A 133 -1.85 16.90 -12.74
CA VAL A 133 -2.82 16.94 -11.63
C VAL A 133 -3.64 18.23 -11.71
N LEU A 134 -4.91 18.12 -12.11
CA LEU A 134 -5.85 19.24 -12.12
C LEU A 134 -6.31 19.57 -10.69
N SER A 135 -6.66 18.55 -9.90
CA SER A 135 -6.97 18.70 -8.48
C SER A 135 -6.67 17.44 -7.69
N LEU A 136 -6.49 17.60 -6.37
CA LEU A 136 -6.37 16.49 -5.42
C LEU A 136 -7.06 16.93 -4.12
N ASP A 137 -8.06 16.17 -3.71
CA ASP A 137 -8.78 16.34 -2.44
C ASP A 137 -8.71 15.04 -1.65
N ILE A 138 -8.52 15.15 -0.33
CA ILE A 138 -8.47 13.99 0.57
C ILE A 138 -9.48 14.24 1.68
N ALA A 139 -10.52 13.41 1.72
CA ALA A 139 -11.59 13.48 2.70
C ALA A 139 -12.08 12.07 3.03
N ASP A 140 -12.37 11.83 4.32
CA ASP A 140 -12.99 10.58 4.79
C ASP A 140 -12.27 9.29 4.35
N GLY A 141 -10.93 9.31 4.30
CA GLY A 141 -10.12 8.16 3.86
C GLY A 141 -9.99 8.01 2.35
N ILE A 142 -10.58 8.89 1.55
CA ILE A 142 -10.61 8.78 0.08
C ILE A 142 -9.79 9.93 -0.53
N ALA A 143 -8.79 9.59 -1.34
CA ALA A 143 -8.10 10.56 -2.19
C ALA A 143 -8.80 10.65 -3.55
N THR A 144 -9.44 11.78 -3.85
CA THR A 144 -10.02 12.05 -5.16
C THR A 144 -9.03 12.89 -5.97
N VAL A 145 -8.41 12.28 -6.97
CA VAL A 145 -7.47 12.92 -7.90
C VAL A 145 -8.17 13.18 -9.23
N ASP A 146 -8.04 14.39 -9.75
CA ASP A 146 -8.47 14.75 -11.10
C ASP A 146 -7.22 14.95 -11.97
N LEU A 147 -7.10 14.13 -13.01
CA LEU A 147 -5.99 14.16 -13.96
C LEU A 147 -6.48 14.66 -15.32
N ASN A 148 -5.59 15.26 -16.11
CA ASN A 148 -5.95 15.62 -17.48
C ASN A 148 -6.11 14.39 -18.40
N GLY A 149 -6.74 14.57 -19.55
CA GLY A 149 -7.01 13.49 -20.52
C GLY A 149 -5.78 12.74 -21.05
N ALA A 150 -4.56 13.28 -20.87
CA ALA A 150 -3.32 12.59 -21.27
C ALA A 150 -3.13 11.26 -20.51
N PHE A 151 -3.61 11.18 -19.26
CA PHE A 151 -3.53 9.97 -18.44
C PHE A 151 -4.23 8.74 -19.05
N GLN A 152 -5.17 8.95 -19.98
CA GLN A 152 -5.90 7.86 -20.64
C GLN A 152 -5.24 7.37 -21.93
N SER A 153 -4.13 7.97 -22.34
CA SER A 153 -3.54 7.74 -23.67
C SER A 153 -2.50 6.61 -23.69
N GLY A 154 -2.38 5.92 -24.83
CA GLY A 154 -1.32 4.92 -25.07
C GLY A 154 -1.46 3.62 -24.26
N GLY A 155 -0.54 2.68 -24.49
CA GLY A 155 -0.47 1.42 -23.75
C GLY A 155 -1.49 0.35 -24.16
N GLY A 156 -1.35 -0.83 -23.57
CA GLY A 156 -2.34 -1.92 -23.56
C GLY A 156 -2.77 -2.25 -22.13
N SER A 157 -3.42 -3.40 -21.91
CA SER A 157 -4.15 -3.65 -20.65
C SER A 157 -3.23 -3.62 -19.43
N LEU A 158 -2.06 -4.25 -19.54
CA LEU A 158 -1.04 -4.25 -18.48
C LEU A 158 -0.52 -2.84 -18.18
N SER A 159 -0.23 -2.05 -19.22
CA SER A 159 0.22 -0.66 -19.09
C SER A 159 -0.82 0.19 -18.36
N MET A 160 -2.10 0.05 -18.70
CA MET A 160 -3.19 0.76 -18.01
C MET A 160 -3.32 0.32 -16.54
N SER A 161 -3.25 -0.97 -16.24
CA SER A 161 -3.33 -1.45 -14.86
C SER A 161 -2.15 -0.94 -14.03
N LEU A 162 -0.91 -1.04 -14.54
CA LEU A 162 0.28 -0.51 -13.87
C LEU A 162 0.22 1.01 -13.69
N ARG A 163 -0.28 1.74 -14.68
CA ARG A 163 -0.48 3.18 -14.60
C ARG A 163 -1.37 3.58 -13.42
N VAL A 164 -2.49 2.91 -13.26
CA VAL A 164 -3.39 3.16 -12.13
C VAL A 164 -2.76 2.68 -10.81
N ALA A 165 -2.11 1.51 -10.81
CA ALA A 165 -1.42 0.98 -9.64
C ALA A 165 -0.37 1.96 -9.09
N GLN A 166 0.44 2.58 -9.95
CA GLN A 166 1.44 3.58 -9.55
C GLN A 166 0.80 4.74 -8.77
N VAL A 167 -0.34 5.27 -9.23
CA VAL A 167 -1.08 6.34 -8.54
C VAL A 167 -1.65 5.84 -7.20
N VAL A 168 -2.29 4.67 -7.21
CA VAL A 168 -2.94 4.10 -6.02
C VAL A 168 -1.92 3.81 -4.93
N PHE A 169 -0.83 3.12 -5.23
CA PHE A 169 0.22 2.83 -4.25
C PHE A 169 0.86 4.11 -3.70
N THR A 170 1.07 5.11 -4.56
CA THR A 170 1.65 6.40 -4.17
C THR A 170 0.73 7.19 -3.25
N LEU A 171 -0.58 7.24 -3.48
CA LEU A 171 -1.49 7.99 -2.62
C LEU A 171 -1.83 7.24 -1.33
N THR A 172 -1.98 5.92 -1.38
CA THR A 172 -2.28 5.07 -0.21
C THR A 172 -1.09 4.89 0.74
N GLN A 173 0.07 5.47 0.44
CA GLN A 173 1.19 5.51 1.39
C GLN A 173 0.93 6.43 2.59
N PHE A 174 -0.01 7.37 2.44
CA PHE A 174 -0.36 8.33 3.47
C PHE A 174 -1.47 7.72 4.33
N ASP A 175 -1.27 7.67 5.65
CA ASP A 175 -2.21 7.03 6.59
C ASP A 175 -3.65 7.59 6.54
N THR A 176 -3.84 8.78 5.98
CA THR A 176 -5.15 9.40 5.78
C THR A 176 -5.87 8.94 4.50
N VAL A 177 -5.25 8.09 3.68
CA VAL A 177 -5.77 7.61 2.39
C VAL A 177 -5.88 6.09 2.41
N GLU A 178 -7.10 5.60 2.47
CA GLU A 178 -7.46 4.19 2.39
C GLU A 178 -7.73 3.77 0.93
N THR A 179 -8.44 4.61 0.18
CA THR A 179 -8.79 4.35 -1.23
C THR A 179 -8.60 5.59 -2.12
N VAL A 180 -8.60 5.36 -3.43
CA VAL A 180 -8.38 6.39 -4.46
C VAL A 180 -9.51 6.41 -5.47
N ASN A 181 -9.99 7.62 -5.78
CA ASN A 181 -10.88 7.90 -6.91
C ASN A 181 -10.12 8.72 -7.95
N ILE A 182 -10.16 8.30 -9.22
CA ILE A 182 -9.55 8.99 -10.35
C ILE A 182 -10.64 9.58 -11.24
N ARG A 183 -10.58 10.90 -11.43
CA ARG A 183 -11.43 11.68 -12.34
C ARG A 183 -10.56 12.12 -13.52
N ILE A 184 -11.20 12.35 -14.67
CA ILE A 184 -10.50 12.83 -15.87
C ILE A 184 -11.16 14.09 -16.40
N ASP A 185 -10.36 15.14 -16.57
CA ASP A 185 -10.81 16.45 -17.08
C ASP A 185 -12.03 17.01 -16.31
N GLY A 186 -12.11 16.72 -15.01
CA GLY A 186 -13.20 17.15 -14.13
C GLY A 186 -14.45 16.26 -14.14
N ASP A 187 -14.47 15.18 -14.92
CA ASP A 187 -15.57 14.23 -15.02
C ASP A 187 -15.28 12.92 -14.28
N ASP A 188 -16.32 12.34 -13.66
CA ASP A 188 -16.27 10.98 -13.13
C ASP A 188 -16.34 9.99 -14.31
N VAL A 189 -15.42 9.04 -14.32
CA VAL A 189 -15.32 8.01 -15.37
C VAL A 189 -15.58 6.64 -14.75
N ASP A 190 -16.20 5.71 -15.50
CA ASP A 190 -16.42 4.33 -15.03
C ASP A 190 -15.14 3.49 -15.07
N GLY A 191 -14.12 3.94 -15.81
CA GLY A 191 -12.81 3.30 -15.89
C GLY A 191 -11.80 4.11 -16.69
N ILE A 192 -10.54 3.74 -16.55
CA ILE A 192 -9.39 4.40 -17.16
C ILE A 192 -9.04 3.72 -18.48
N GLY A 193 -9.03 4.52 -19.55
CA GLY A 193 -8.68 4.06 -20.90
C GLY A 193 -9.71 3.11 -21.51
N GLY A 194 -9.37 2.55 -22.68
CA GLY A 194 -10.24 1.59 -23.39
C GLY A 194 -10.24 0.18 -22.81
N GLU A 195 -9.40 -0.08 -21.80
CA GLU A 195 -9.16 -1.40 -21.20
C GLU A 195 -10.09 -1.69 -20.01
N GLY A 196 -10.80 -0.68 -19.52
CA GLY A 196 -11.79 -0.84 -18.44
C GLY A 196 -11.19 -1.04 -17.06
N VAL A 197 -9.99 -0.50 -16.80
CA VAL A 197 -9.42 -0.47 -15.44
C VAL A 197 -10.33 0.39 -14.56
N PRO A 198 -10.77 -0.05 -13.36
CA PRO A 198 -11.67 0.75 -12.53
C PRO A 198 -11.03 2.07 -12.10
N SER A 199 -11.85 3.02 -11.71
CA SER A 199 -11.46 4.41 -11.38
C SER A 199 -11.93 4.86 -10.00
N THR A 200 -12.70 4.04 -9.27
CA THR A 200 -13.34 4.41 -8.01
C THR A 200 -13.06 3.39 -6.92
N GLU A 201 -12.90 3.89 -5.68
CA GLU A 201 -12.68 3.10 -4.46
C GLU A 201 -11.51 2.12 -4.60
N LEU A 202 -10.46 2.55 -5.29
CA LEU A 202 -9.30 1.72 -5.59
C LEU A 202 -8.37 1.62 -4.39
N ASP A 203 -7.92 0.40 -4.08
CA ASP A 203 -6.85 0.16 -3.11
C ASP A 203 -5.77 -0.76 -3.67
N ARG A 204 -4.73 -1.04 -2.88
CA ARG A 204 -3.58 -1.84 -3.32
C ARG A 204 -3.97 -3.28 -3.68
N SER A 205 -5.05 -3.83 -3.11
CA SER A 205 -5.49 -5.20 -3.36
C SER A 205 -6.10 -5.39 -4.75
N ASP A 206 -6.60 -4.32 -5.38
CA ASP A 206 -7.06 -4.33 -6.77
C ASP A 206 -5.92 -4.59 -7.78
N PHE A 207 -4.67 -4.42 -7.34
CA PHE A 207 -3.47 -4.51 -8.18
C PHE A 207 -2.48 -5.58 -7.69
N GLU A 208 -2.99 -6.67 -7.10
CA GLU A 208 -2.13 -7.80 -6.66
C GLU A 208 -1.36 -8.41 -7.84
N ASP A 209 -1.96 -8.51 -9.03
CA ASP A 209 -1.30 -9.02 -10.25
C ASP A 209 -0.19 -8.08 -10.77
N GLN A 210 -0.19 -6.81 -10.34
CA GLN A 210 0.84 -5.82 -10.63
C GLN A 210 1.81 -5.64 -9.46
N SER A 211 1.66 -6.41 -8.39
CA SER A 211 2.52 -6.32 -7.20
C SER A 211 3.58 -7.42 -7.23
N PRO A 212 4.86 -7.13 -6.94
CA PRO A 212 5.86 -8.18 -6.81
C PRO A 212 5.52 -9.08 -5.61
N ALA A 213 5.97 -10.34 -5.66
CA ALA A 213 5.76 -11.29 -4.57
C ALA A 213 6.35 -10.78 -3.23
N ILE A 214 7.44 -10.01 -3.27
CA ILE A 214 8.00 -9.28 -2.14
C ILE A 214 8.15 -7.81 -2.57
N LEU A 215 7.62 -6.90 -1.76
CA LEU A 215 7.76 -5.46 -1.94
C LEU A 215 8.40 -4.88 -0.68
N VAL A 216 9.63 -4.37 -0.79
CA VAL A 216 10.31 -3.65 0.28
C VAL A 216 9.95 -2.17 0.16
N GLU A 217 9.40 -1.58 1.21
CA GLU A 217 8.91 -0.20 1.22
C GLU A 217 9.73 0.72 2.12
N SER A 218 10.49 0.16 3.06
CA SER A 218 11.50 0.87 3.83
C SER A 218 12.69 -0.04 4.10
N PRO A 219 13.94 0.45 3.97
CA PRO A 219 14.31 1.72 3.36
C PRO A 219 13.98 1.75 1.85
N THR A 220 14.06 2.93 1.25
CA THR A 220 13.96 3.09 -0.21
C THR A 220 15.34 3.06 -0.86
N PRO A 221 15.47 2.71 -2.14
CA PRO A 221 16.77 2.70 -2.82
C PRO A 221 17.48 4.06 -2.74
N GLY A 222 18.76 4.04 -2.36
CA GLY A 222 19.61 5.22 -2.20
C GLY A 222 19.46 5.95 -0.87
N ALA A 223 18.63 5.47 0.04
CA ALA A 223 18.43 6.12 1.34
C ALA A 223 19.69 6.10 2.21
N ASP A 224 19.92 7.20 2.93
CA ASP A 224 20.83 7.27 4.08
C ASP A 224 20.09 6.72 5.32
N VAL A 225 20.66 5.70 5.97
CA VAL A 225 20.06 5.00 7.11
C VAL A 225 21.03 4.93 8.29
N SER A 226 20.50 4.74 9.50
CA SER A 226 21.31 4.47 10.69
C SER A 226 21.75 3.01 10.77
N ALA A 227 22.74 2.74 11.63
CA ALA A 227 23.16 1.37 11.98
C ALA A 227 22.05 0.57 12.70
N ASP A 228 21.16 1.24 13.45
CA ASP A 228 19.87 0.70 13.87
C ASP A 228 18.90 0.82 12.68
N LEU A 229 18.83 -0.22 11.84
CA LEU A 229 18.07 -0.23 10.60
C LEU A 229 16.73 -0.95 10.78
N GLU A 230 15.63 -0.27 10.47
CA GLU A 230 14.32 -0.89 10.32
C GLU A 230 14.03 -1.14 8.83
N VAL A 231 13.67 -2.38 8.52
CA VAL A 231 13.25 -2.78 7.17
C VAL A 231 11.81 -3.25 7.23
N SER A 232 10.97 -2.78 6.31
CA SER A 232 9.55 -3.13 6.26
C SER A 232 9.02 -3.21 4.83
N GLY A 233 7.91 -3.92 4.69
CA GLY A 233 7.26 -4.11 3.42
C GLY A 233 6.07 -5.05 3.46
N THR A 234 5.71 -5.56 2.30
CA THR A 234 4.63 -6.53 2.13
C THR A 234 5.08 -7.70 1.27
N SER A 235 4.41 -8.84 1.40
CA SER A 235 4.69 -10.00 0.57
C SER A 235 3.48 -10.93 0.44
N ASN A 236 3.49 -11.70 -0.64
CA ASN A 236 2.57 -12.80 -0.90
C ASN A 236 3.39 -14.03 -1.29
N THR A 237 4.11 -14.58 -0.31
CA THR A 237 5.05 -15.70 -0.49
C THR A 237 4.47 -17.02 -0.01
N PHE A 238 5.15 -18.13 -0.34
CA PHE A 238 4.83 -19.44 0.19
C PHE A 238 5.01 -19.47 1.72
N GLU A 239 3.98 -19.96 2.43
CA GLU A 239 3.96 -20.06 3.90
C GLU A 239 4.20 -18.74 4.65
N ALA A 240 3.99 -17.60 3.99
CA ALA A 240 4.27 -16.25 4.52
C ALA A 240 5.76 -16.01 4.84
N THR A 241 6.67 -16.84 4.35
CA THR A 241 8.09 -16.77 4.73
C THR A 241 8.90 -15.87 3.80
N TYR A 242 9.91 -15.21 4.36
CA TYR A 242 10.93 -14.50 3.61
C TYR A 242 12.28 -14.65 4.32
N GLN A 243 13.36 -14.50 3.56
CA GLN A 243 14.73 -14.43 4.06
C GLN A 243 15.28 -13.05 3.77
N TRP A 244 16.21 -12.59 4.59
CA TRP A 244 16.88 -11.33 4.37
C TRP A 244 18.36 -11.41 4.70
N ALA A 245 19.14 -10.55 4.05
CA ALA A 245 20.55 -10.34 4.34
C ALA A 245 20.87 -8.85 4.15
N ILE A 246 21.67 -8.29 5.06
CA ILE A 246 22.33 -7.00 4.89
C ILE A 246 23.75 -7.29 4.42
N LEU A 247 24.12 -6.77 3.26
CA LEU A 247 25.46 -6.92 2.69
C LEU A 247 26.19 -5.58 2.75
N ASP A 248 27.51 -5.61 2.89
CA ASP A 248 28.35 -4.42 2.73
C ASP A 248 28.62 -4.10 1.25
N GLY A 249 29.41 -3.05 0.99
CA GLY A 249 29.78 -2.62 -0.36
C GLY A 249 30.66 -3.60 -1.15
N ASP A 250 31.17 -4.65 -0.52
CA ASP A 250 31.92 -5.75 -1.17
C ASP A 250 31.06 -7.03 -1.30
N ASP A 251 29.74 -6.93 -1.08
CA ASP A 251 28.77 -8.03 -1.05
C ASP A 251 29.05 -9.07 0.06
N GLU A 252 29.80 -8.71 1.11
CA GLU A 252 29.96 -9.56 2.29
C GLU A 252 28.77 -9.39 3.24
N ILE A 253 28.28 -10.49 3.80
CA ILE A 253 27.11 -10.49 4.69
C ILE A 253 27.51 -9.87 6.03
N LEU A 254 26.87 -8.77 6.38
CA LEU A 254 26.93 -8.16 7.71
C LEU A 254 26.02 -8.90 8.68
N GLU A 255 24.75 -9.08 8.29
CA GLU A 255 23.73 -9.77 9.07
C GLU A 255 22.75 -10.50 8.14
N GLN A 256 22.13 -11.58 8.62
CA GLN A 256 21.09 -12.29 7.88
C GLN A 256 20.16 -13.07 8.82
N ASP A 257 18.88 -13.16 8.47
CA ASP A 257 17.91 -14.02 9.16
C ASP A 257 16.72 -14.31 8.23
N PHE A 258 15.63 -14.80 8.81
CA PHE A 258 14.35 -15.00 8.14
C PHE A 258 13.21 -14.42 8.97
N GLY A 259 12.07 -14.21 8.33
CA GLY A 259 10.86 -13.74 8.98
C GLY A 259 9.60 -14.33 8.38
N THR A 260 8.47 -13.97 8.99
CA THR A 260 7.14 -14.32 8.51
C THR A 260 6.29 -13.06 8.37
N ALA A 261 5.64 -12.89 7.24
CA ALA A 261 4.61 -11.89 7.04
C ALA A 261 3.34 -12.26 7.82
N SER A 262 2.48 -11.26 8.05
CA SER A 262 1.21 -11.43 8.75
C SER A 262 0.22 -12.34 8.02
N SER A 263 0.44 -12.58 6.73
CA SER A 263 -0.31 -13.50 5.88
C SER A 263 0.60 -14.05 4.78
N GLY A 264 0.19 -15.16 4.15
CA GLY A 264 0.94 -15.81 3.08
C GLY A 264 0.05 -16.16 1.88
N THR A 265 0.53 -17.09 1.06
CA THR A 265 -0.05 -17.52 -0.22
C THR A 265 -1.52 -17.19 -0.44
N GLY A 266 -1.77 -16.31 -1.40
CA GLY A 266 -3.11 -15.89 -1.82
C GLY A 266 -3.68 -14.74 -1.00
N THR A 267 -2.96 -14.23 -0.01
CA THR A 267 -3.34 -13.04 0.75
C THR A 267 -2.07 -12.30 1.19
N ARG A 268 -1.83 -11.13 0.60
CA ARG A 268 -0.67 -10.29 0.92
C ARG A 268 -0.63 -9.95 2.41
N GLY A 269 0.53 -10.14 3.01
CA GLY A 269 0.81 -9.81 4.40
C GLY A 269 1.84 -8.69 4.51
N THR A 270 1.80 -7.98 5.63
CA THR A 270 2.82 -7.01 6.06
C THR A 270 3.92 -7.68 6.87
N TRP A 271 5.11 -7.10 6.86
CA TRP A 271 6.22 -7.52 7.70
C TRP A 271 7.16 -6.35 8.01
N SER A 272 7.88 -6.46 9.12
CA SER A 272 9.02 -5.62 9.45
C SER A 272 10.03 -6.38 10.31
N PHE A 273 11.28 -5.94 10.28
CA PHE A 273 12.33 -6.39 11.19
C PHE A 273 13.31 -5.23 11.47
N GLU A 274 14.01 -5.35 12.59
CA GLU A 274 15.06 -4.42 13.01
C GLU A 274 16.39 -5.17 13.02
N VAL A 275 17.47 -4.49 12.63
CA VAL A 275 18.84 -5.02 12.65
C VAL A 275 19.81 -3.95 13.15
N ASP A 276 20.70 -4.35 14.05
CA ASP A 276 21.79 -3.52 14.58
C ASP A 276 23.08 -3.88 13.83
N LEU A 277 23.60 -2.94 13.04
CA LEU A 277 24.83 -3.11 12.26
C LEU A 277 26.10 -2.71 13.04
N GLY A 278 25.97 -2.41 14.34
CA GLY A 278 27.06 -2.03 15.22
C GLY A 278 27.74 -0.73 14.79
N ASP A 279 29.07 -0.77 14.67
CA ASP A 279 29.87 0.38 14.26
C ASP A 279 30.05 0.47 12.72
N TYR A 280 29.27 -0.30 11.94
CA TYR A 280 29.37 -0.27 10.48
C TYR A 280 28.90 1.08 9.91
N THR A 281 29.69 1.61 8.98
CA THR A 281 29.35 2.81 8.20
C THR A 281 29.82 2.61 6.77
N GLY A 282 29.02 3.00 5.79
CA GLY A 282 29.37 2.84 4.38
C GLY A 282 28.20 2.34 3.52
N PRO A 283 28.47 2.06 2.24
CA PRO A 283 27.46 1.51 1.33
C PRO A 283 27.03 0.11 1.78
N ALA A 284 25.74 -0.13 1.86
CA ALA A 284 25.18 -1.44 2.20
C ALA A 284 24.03 -1.79 1.24
N THR A 285 23.63 -3.05 1.27
CA THR A 285 22.52 -3.57 0.47
C THR A 285 21.56 -4.33 1.37
N VAL A 286 20.29 -3.94 1.37
CA VAL A 286 19.21 -4.76 1.94
C VAL A 286 18.75 -5.73 0.86
N LYS A 287 18.93 -7.02 1.09
CA LYS A 287 18.45 -8.10 0.23
C LYS A 287 17.32 -8.83 0.92
N VAL A 288 16.17 -8.95 0.28
CA VAL A 288 15.02 -9.75 0.76
C VAL A 288 14.60 -10.72 -0.34
N TYR A 289 14.35 -11.97 -0.01
CA TYR A 289 14.06 -13.02 -0.99
C TYR A 289 13.20 -14.14 -0.42
N GLU A 290 12.71 -15.01 -1.29
CA GLU A 290 12.05 -16.26 -0.92
C GLU A 290 12.91 -17.44 -1.34
N SER A 291 13.03 -18.45 -0.47
CA SER A 291 13.70 -19.71 -0.79
C SER A 291 12.70 -20.65 -1.48
N SER A 292 13.03 -21.06 -2.71
CA SER A 292 12.23 -21.98 -3.51
C SER A 292 12.03 -23.31 -2.77
N ALA A 293 10.79 -23.67 -2.47
CA ALA A 293 10.45 -24.97 -1.86
C ALA A 293 10.84 -26.18 -2.74
N LYS A 294 11.14 -25.95 -4.02
CA LYS A 294 11.51 -26.99 -4.99
C LYS A 294 12.98 -27.39 -4.88
N ASP A 295 13.87 -26.44 -4.69
CA ASP A 295 15.32 -26.64 -4.81
C ASP A 295 16.19 -25.74 -3.92
N GLY A 296 15.58 -24.88 -3.10
CA GLY A 296 16.26 -23.96 -2.19
C GLY A 296 16.91 -22.76 -2.87
N SER A 297 16.73 -22.57 -4.19
CA SER A 297 17.22 -21.39 -4.89
C SER A 297 16.53 -20.12 -4.39
N GLU A 298 17.24 -19.00 -4.45
CA GLU A 298 16.66 -17.69 -4.14
C GLU A 298 15.76 -17.25 -5.31
N ILE A 299 14.51 -16.96 -5.01
CA ILE A 299 13.50 -16.43 -5.93
C ILE A 299 12.88 -15.17 -5.34
N ASN A 300 12.18 -14.38 -6.16
CA ASN A 300 11.53 -13.14 -5.73
C ASN A 300 12.51 -12.18 -5.02
N VAL A 301 13.76 -12.14 -5.51
CA VAL A 301 14.84 -11.38 -4.90
C VAL A 301 14.60 -9.88 -5.11
N VAL A 302 14.64 -9.14 -4.01
CA VAL A 302 14.60 -7.68 -3.97
C VAL A 302 15.92 -7.19 -3.39
N ILE A 303 16.52 -6.23 -4.09
CA ILE A 303 17.77 -5.57 -3.72
C ILE A 303 17.48 -4.08 -3.53
N VAL A 304 17.84 -3.55 -2.37
CA VAL A 304 17.68 -2.14 -2.03
C VAL A 304 19.05 -1.61 -1.56
N PRO A 305 19.78 -0.88 -2.43
CA PRO A 305 21.03 -0.24 -2.02
C PRO A 305 20.75 0.92 -1.06
N VAL A 306 21.57 1.07 -0.03
CA VAL A 306 21.48 2.12 1.00
C VAL A 306 22.87 2.58 1.43
N THR A 307 22.95 3.67 2.17
CA THR A 307 24.19 4.12 2.83
C THR A 307 23.97 4.17 4.34
N VAL A 308 24.79 3.45 5.11
CA VAL A 308 24.77 3.51 6.58
C VAL A 308 25.66 4.65 7.05
N GLY A 309 25.10 5.62 7.77
CA GLY A 309 25.75 6.88 8.16
C GLY A 309 25.62 7.26 9.63
#